data_AF-A0A8B5UCY6-F1
#
_entry.id   AF-A0A8B5UCY6-F1
#
_cell.length_a   1.000
_cell.length_b   1.000
_cell.length_c   1.000
_cell.angle_alpha   90.00
_cell.angle_beta   90.00
_cell.angle_gamma   90.00
#
_symmetry.space_group_name_H-M   'P 1'
#
loop_
_entity.id
_entity.type
_entity.pdbx_description
1 polymer ?
#
loop_
_entity_poly.entity_id
_entity_poly.type
_entity_poly.pdbx_seq_one_letter_code
_entity_poly.pdbx_strand_id
1 'polypeptide(L)' 'MSIFEKFLDIEQKYNVRLHEGENFKQALYNGRMTDSDECIIEKIELVLKHYPDKKNLTLSTYESDETSEVQFCYAVVVPH' A
#
# COMPACT_ATOMS: atom_id res chain seq x y z
N MET A 1 -7.28 11.70 -10.07
CA MET A 1 -7.14 11.78 -8.60
C MET A 1 -5.89 11.04 -8.23
N SER A 2 -5.09 11.63 -7.37
CA SER A 2 -3.87 11.00 -6.86
C SER A 2 -4.26 9.88 -5.88
N ILE A 3 -3.53 8.77 -5.86
CA ILE A 3 -3.78 7.69 -4.88
C ILE A 3 -3.69 8.19 -3.43
N PHE A 4 -2.90 9.24 -3.17
CA PHE A 4 -2.81 9.88 -1.85
C PHE A 4 -4.12 10.53 -1.41
N GLU A 5 -4.94 11.05 -2.33
CA GLU A 5 -6.27 11.56 -1.98
C GLU A 5 -7.17 10.42 -1.50
N LYS A 6 -7.09 9.26 -2.18
CA LYS A 6 -7.82 8.05 -1.76
C LYS A 6 -7.34 7.52 -0.41
N PHE A 7 -6.05 7.67 -0.09
CA PHE A 7 -5.52 7.29 1.22
C PHE A 7 -6.08 8.17 2.33
N LEU A 8 -6.15 9.48 2.12
CA LEU A 8 -6.78 10.40 3.08
C LEU A 8 -8.26 10.04 3.31
N ASP A 9 -8.99 9.69 2.24
CA ASP A 9 -10.38 9.23 2.36
C ASP A 9 -10.50 7.94 3.20
N ILE A 10 -9.58 6.99 3.02
CA ILE A 10 -9.52 5.77 3.85
C ILE A 10 -9.22 6.09 5.31
N GLU A 11 -8.20 6.92 5.58
CA GLU A 11 -7.82 7.30 6.94
C GLU A 11 -9.03 7.90 7.68
N GLN A 12 -9.78 8.78 7.02
CA GLN A 12 -10.98 9.39 7.58
C GLN A 12 -12.13 8.37 7.74
N LYS A 13 -12.43 7.59 6.70
CA LYS A 13 -13.55 6.63 6.67
C LYS A 13 -13.41 5.54 7.73
N TYR A 14 -12.19 5.04 7.93
CA TYR A 14 -11.91 3.92 8.83
C TYR A 14 -11.30 4.34 10.18
N ASN A 15 -11.04 5.64 10.36
CA ASN A 15 -10.36 6.20 11.53
C ASN A 15 -9.04 5.45 11.82
N VAL A 16 -8.18 5.40 10.80
CA VAL A 16 -6.86 4.75 10.84
C VAL A 16 -5.80 5.72 10.32
N ARG A 17 -4.54 5.36 10.54
CA ARG A 17 -3.37 6.06 10.01
C ARG A 17 -2.57 5.15 9.08
N LEU A 18 -2.33 5.63 7.87
CA LEU A 18 -1.52 4.97 6.85
C LEU A 18 -0.11 5.57 6.90
N HIS A 19 0.88 4.72 7.09
CA HIS A 19 2.30 5.10 7.10
C HIS A 19 2.92 4.65 5.79
N GLU A 20 3.15 5.61 4.89
CA GLU A 20 3.75 5.36 3.60
C GLU A 20 5.27 5.18 3.76
N GLY A 21 5.73 3.93 3.77
CA GLY A 21 7.15 3.60 3.82
C GLY A 21 7.90 4.21 2.65
N GLU A 22 9.18 4.53 2.85
CA GLU A 22 9.99 5.21 1.83
C GLU A 22 10.05 4.41 0.52
N ASN A 23 10.24 3.10 0.60
CA ASN A 23 10.27 2.23 -0.58
C ASN A 23 8.96 2.27 -1.37
N PHE A 24 7.82 2.34 -0.68
CA PHE A 24 6.50 2.45 -1.31
C PHE A 24 6.34 3.78 -2.05
N LYS A 25 6.67 4.90 -1.39
CA LYS A 25 6.61 6.22 -2.03
C LYS A 25 7.52 6.29 -3.25
N GLN A 26 8.75 5.81 -3.13
CA GLN A 26 9.71 5.79 -4.24
C GLN A 26 9.20 4.93 -5.41
N ALA A 27 8.65 3.74 -5.15
CA ALA A 27 8.12 2.89 -6.20
C ALA A 27 6.92 3.54 -6.91
N LEU A 28 6.04 4.20 -6.15
CA LEU A 28 4.87 4.90 -6.68
C LEU A 28 5.27 6.12 -7.52
N TYR A 29 6.15 7.00 -7.01
CA TYR A 29 6.59 8.20 -7.73
C TYR A 29 7.37 7.88 -9.01
N ASN A 30 8.14 6.80 -9.01
CA ASN A 30 8.91 6.38 -10.17
C ASN A 30 8.10 5.50 -11.16
N GLY A 31 6.81 5.27 -10.90
CA GLY A 31 5.95 4.46 -11.78
C GLY A 31 6.36 2.99 -11.86
N ARG A 32 7.02 2.46 -10.81
CA ARG A 32 7.51 1.07 -10.76
C ARG A 32 6.47 0.10 -10.20
N MET A 33 5.39 0.60 -9.59
CA MET A 33 4.34 -0.22 -9.01
C MET A 33 3.67 -1.09 -10.07
N THR A 34 3.63 -2.40 -9.81
CA THR A 34 2.88 -3.36 -10.64
C THR A 34 1.40 -3.38 -10.25
N ASP A 35 1.10 -3.12 -8.98
CA ASP A 35 -0.29 -2.99 -8.53
C ASP A 35 -0.91 -1.70 -9.09
N SER A 36 -2.16 -1.80 -9.52
CA SER A 36 -2.98 -0.62 -9.77
C SER A 36 -3.37 0.06 -8.46
N ASP A 37 -3.74 1.33 -8.52
CA ASP A 37 -4.29 2.06 -7.37
C ASP A 37 -5.43 1.29 -6.70
N GLU A 38 -6.36 0.72 -7.49
CA GLU A 38 -7.49 -0.05 -6.98
C GLU A 38 -7.04 -1.28 -6.20
N CYS A 39 -6.04 -2.02 -6.70
CA CYS A 39 -5.48 -3.17 -6.00
C CYS A 39 -4.83 -2.78 -4.67
N ILE A 40 -4.13 -1.64 -4.62
CA ILE A 40 -3.54 -1.14 -3.37
C ILE A 40 -4.63 -0.80 -2.34
N ILE A 41 -5.70 -0.14 -2.78
CA ILE A 41 -6.86 0.19 -1.94
C ILE A 41 -7.54 -1.07 -1.39
N GLU A 42 -7.76 -2.08 -2.24
CA GLU A 42 -8.33 -3.36 -1.82
C GLU A 42 -7.46 -4.06 -0.77
N LYS A 43 -6.13 -4.04 -0.92
CA LYS A 43 -5.20 -4.60 0.08
C LYS A 43 -5.34 -3.91 1.43
N ILE A 44 -5.51 -2.58 1.46
CA ILE A 44 -5.72 -1.83 2.69
C ILE A 44 -7.04 -2.23 3.35
N GLU A 45 -8.15 -2.23 2.60
CA GLU A 45 -9.46 -2.61 3.12
C GLU A 45 -9.49 -4.06 3.61
N LEU A 46 -8.77 -4.96 2.92
CA LEU A 46 -8.61 -6.35 3.33
C LEU A 46 -7.90 -6.46 4.69
N VAL A 47 -6.80 -5.73 4.89
CA VAL A 47 -6.09 -5.72 6.18
C VAL A 47 -6.99 -5.14 7.28
N LEU A 48 -7.72 -4.05 7.03
CA LEU A 48 -8.65 -3.47 8.00
C LEU A 48 -9.76 -4.46 8.40
N LYS A 49 -10.26 -5.26 7.44
CA LYS A 49 -11.26 -6.30 7.71
C LYS A 49 -10.72 -7.41 8.62
N HIS A 50 -9.45 -7.81 8.44
CA HIS A 50 -8.84 -8.89 9.22
C HIS A 50 -8.28 -8.43 10.57
N TYR A 51 -7.92 -7.15 10.69
CA TYR A 51 -7.30 -6.56 11.87
C TYR A 51 -8.05 -5.28 12.32
N PRO A 52 -9.31 -5.37 12.74
CA PRO A 52 -10.17 -4.21 13.02
C PRO A 52 -9.66 -3.31 14.16
N ASP A 53 -8.90 -3.88 15.09
CA ASP A 53 -8.34 -3.16 16.24
C ASP A 53 -7.03 -2.41 15.91
N LYS A 54 -6.45 -2.67 14.74
CA LYS A 54 -5.18 -2.05 14.33
C LYS A 54 -5.44 -0.72 13.64
N LYS A 55 -5.05 0.35 14.31
CA LYS A 55 -5.26 1.74 13.85
C LYS A 55 -4.08 2.31 13.05
N ASN A 56 -2.94 1.64 13.02
CA ASN A 56 -1.79 2.03 12.23
C ASN A 56 -1.51 0.94 11.20
N LEU A 57 -1.43 1.31 9.94
CA LEU A 57 -1.03 0.41 8.86
C LEU A 57 0.21 0.98 8.17
N THR A 58 1.18 0.13 7.84
CA THR A 58 2.36 0.53 7.08
C THR A 58 2.25 0.02 5.65
N LEU A 59 2.43 0.91 4.68
CA LEU A 59 2.55 0.56 3.27
C LEU A 59 4.03 0.41 2.94
N SER A 60 4.39 -0.73 2.35
CA SER A 60 5.73 -1.06 1.88
C SER A 60 5.63 -1.71 0.50
N THR A 61 6.76 -2.21 0.00
CA THR A 61 6.84 -2.93 -1.26
C THR A 61 7.47 -4.30 -1.07
N TYR A 62 7.08 -5.22 -1.94
CA TYR A 62 7.79 -6.45 -2.24
C TYR A 62 8.14 -6.42 -3.72
N GLU A 63 9.43 -6.39 -4.03
CA GLU A 63 9.93 -6.24 -5.40
C GLU A 63 10.77 -7.43 -5.84
N SER A 64 10.76 -7.66 -7.16
CA SER A 64 11.59 -8.67 -7.81
C SER A 64 13.07 -8.39 -7.57
N ASP A 65 13.83 -9.44 -7.31
CA ASP A 65 15.28 -9.40 -7.27
C ASP A 65 15.89 -9.82 -8.63
N GLU A 66 17.22 -9.92 -8.67
CA GLU A 66 18.00 -10.33 -9.84
C GLU A 66 17.72 -11.77 -10.32
N THR A 67 17.05 -12.59 -9.51
CA THR A 67 16.73 -13.98 -9.82
C THR A 67 15.32 -14.15 -10.40
N SER A 68 14.52 -13.09 -10.39
CA SER A 68 13.14 -13.12 -10.85
C SER A 68 13.04 -13.14 -12.38
N GLU A 69 12.25 -14.06 -12.94
CA GLU A 69 12.04 -14.15 -14.40
C GLU A 69 11.38 -12.90 -15.00
N VAL A 70 10.59 -12.19 -14.19
CA VAL A 70 9.88 -10.95 -14.58
C VAL A 70 10.03 -9.91 -13.47
N GLN A 71 10.23 -8.65 -13.84
CA GLN A 71 10.26 -7.54 -12.89
C GLN A 71 8.88 -7.25 -12.30
N PHE A 72 8.80 -7.11 -10.98
CA PHE A 72 7.58 -6.70 -10.27
C PHE A 72 7.90 -5.80 -9.07
N CYS A 73 6.91 -5.01 -8.65
CA CYS A 73 6.94 -4.25 -7.41
C CYS A 73 5.51 -4.14 -6.87
N TYR A 74 5.16 -5.02 -5.92
CA TYR A 74 3.83 -5.08 -5.32
C TYR A 74 3.79 -4.28 -4.02
N ALA A 75 2.67 -3.62 -3.75
CA ALA A 75 2.38 -3.03 -2.46
C ALA A 75 2.14 -4.13 -1.43
N VAL A 76 2.68 -3.91 -0.24
CA VAL A 76 2.46 -4.72 0.95
C VAL A 76 1.87 -3.81 2.03
N VAL A 77 0.77 -4.24 2.63
CA VAL A 77 0.12 -3.51 3.73
C VAL A 77 0.26 -4.33 5.00
N VAL A 78 0.91 -3.76 6.01
CA VAL A 78 1.21 -4.44 7.27
C VAL A 78 0.50 -3.74 8.43
N PRO A 79 -0.30 -4.46 9.25
CA PRO A 79 -0.86 -3.88 10.46
C PRO A 79 0.24 -3.68 11.52
N HIS A 80 0.28 -2.50 12.12
CA HIS A 80 1.24 -2.14 13.18
C HIS A 80 0.52 -2.01 14.53
#